data_AF-A0A6P5SLA2-F1
#
_entry.id   AF-A0A6P5SLA2-F1
#
_cell.length_a   1.000
_cell.length_b   1.000
_cell.length_c   1.000
_cell.angle_alpha   90.00
_cell.angle_beta   90.00
_cell.angle_gamma   90.00
#
_symmetry.space_group_name_H-M   'P 1'
#
loop_
_entity.id
_entity.type
_entity.pdbx_description
1 polymer ?
#
loop_
_entity_poly.entity_id
_entity_poly.type
_entity_poly.pdbx_seq_one_letter_code
_entity_poly.pdbx_strand_id
1 'polypeptide(L)'
;MRLSILGIALSSNSYSCASLSLIPPISTSSSSTSSLSFSNKFTPSASGKRNLVLRGQSGGFESELKPGGLMESEKEFPEFNRNLYPSIEPYSSGFLKVSDIHTIYWEQSGNPNGHPVVFLHGGPGGGTAPSNRKFFDPEFYRIILFDQRGAGKSTPHACLVENTTWDLISDVEKLREHLEIPEWQVFGGSWGSTLALAYSQSHPDKVTGMVLRGIFLLRKKEIDWFYEGGAASIFPDAWEPFRDLIPENERGCFVDAYGKRLNSDDQEVQYAAARAWTMWEMMTAHLFPNNDNIKRGEDDKFSLAFARIENHYFVNRGFFPSDGFLLDNIDKIRHIKTTIVQGRYDVCCPMMSAWDLHKAWPEADLKVIQDAGHSANEPGIAAELVAANEKLKHIKKGA
;
A
#
# COMPACT_ATOMS: atom_id res chain seq x y z
N MET A 1 -49.14 -28.81 -3.42
CA MET A 1 -50.02 -29.65 -2.55
C MET A 1 -49.33 -31.01 -2.40
N ARG A 2 -48.88 -31.33 -1.18
CA ARG A 2 -48.31 -32.59 -0.62
C ARG A 2 -47.07 -33.21 -1.33
N LEU A 3 -45.86 -33.07 -0.77
CA LEU A 3 -45.24 -33.76 0.40
C LEU A 3 -44.77 -35.19 0.11
N SER A 4 -43.44 -35.38 0.12
CA SER A 4 -42.77 -36.60 0.60
C SER A 4 -41.36 -36.20 1.07
N ILE A 5 -41.14 -36.42 2.36
CA ILE A 5 -39.97 -36.06 3.16
C ILE A 5 -38.97 -37.22 3.08
N LEU A 6 -37.69 -36.92 2.85
CA LEU A 6 -36.60 -37.83 3.20
C LEU A 6 -35.54 -37.03 3.97
N GLY A 7 -35.46 -37.32 5.27
CA GLY A 7 -34.45 -36.77 6.17
C GLY A 7 -33.11 -37.44 5.96
N ILE A 8 -32.05 -36.65 6.02
CA ILE A 8 -30.68 -37.13 6.20
C ILE A 8 -30.11 -36.43 7.42
N ALA A 9 -29.53 -37.26 8.30
CA ALA A 9 -29.14 -36.96 9.65
C ALA A 9 -27.97 -35.97 9.75
N LEU A 10 -28.09 -35.07 10.71
CA LEU A 10 -27.01 -34.24 11.24
C LEU A 10 -26.19 -35.06 12.24
N SER A 11 -24.91 -35.30 11.94
CA SER A 11 -23.94 -35.82 12.92
C SER A 11 -23.27 -34.66 13.64
N SER A 12 -23.68 -34.43 14.88
CA SER A 12 -23.04 -33.54 15.85
C SER A 12 -21.77 -34.19 16.41
N ASN A 13 -20.60 -33.62 16.13
CA ASN A 13 -19.38 -33.93 16.87
C ASN A 13 -19.20 -32.91 18.00
N SER A 14 -19.61 -33.31 19.20
CA SER A 14 -19.28 -32.69 20.47
C SER A 14 -17.88 -33.12 20.91
N TYR A 15 -16.94 -32.19 21.00
CA TYR A 15 -15.70 -32.37 21.76
C TYR A 15 -15.81 -31.58 23.06
N SER A 16 -15.75 -32.29 24.18
CA SER A 16 -15.77 -31.75 25.54
C SER A 16 -14.44 -32.03 26.23
N CYS A 17 -13.94 -30.98 26.87
CA CYS A 17 -13.09 -30.89 28.07
C CYS A 17 -11.70 -31.54 28.08
N ALA A 18 -10.68 -30.67 28.21
CA ALA A 18 -9.63 -30.85 29.19
C ALA A 18 -9.28 -29.50 29.84
N SER A 19 -9.68 -29.37 31.10
CA SER A 19 -9.33 -28.33 32.06
C SER A 19 -7.83 -28.36 32.38
N LEU A 20 -7.15 -27.21 32.34
CA LEU A 20 -5.88 -27.00 33.01
C LEU A 20 -5.98 -25.85 34.01
N SER A 21 -5.36 -26.11 35.14
CA SER A 21 -5.48 -25.51 36.45
C SER A 21 -4.83 -24.13 36.60
N LEU A 22 -5.62 -23.22 37.17
CA LEU A 22 -5.33 -22.20 38.20
C LEU A 22 -3.84 -21.96 38.56
N ILE A 23 -3.38 -20.73 38.31
CA ILE A 23 -2.24 -20.09 38.98
C ILE A 23 -2.81 -18.93 39.84
N PRO A 24 -2.47 -18.80 41.13
CA PRO A 24 -3.05 -17.78 42.01
C PRO A 24 -2.40 -16.39 41.81
N PRO A 25 -3.09 -15.30 42.19
CA PRO A 25 -2.61 -13.93 41.98
C PRO A 25 -1.59 -13.51 43.05
N ILE A 26 -0.58 -12.76 42.62
CA ILE A 26 0.35 -12.06 43.52
C ILE A 26 -0.23 -10.70 43.90
N SER A 27 -0.19 -10.44 45.19
CA SER A 27 -0.73 -9.30 45.91
C SER A 27 -0.11 -7.95 45.56
N THR A 28 -0.94 -6.93 45.70
CA THR A 28 -0.66 -5.49 45.71
C THR A 28 0.31 -5.08 46.81
N SER A 29 1.20 -4.13 46.50
CA SER A 29 1.82 -3.25 47.50
C SER A 29 1.83 -1.81 47.00
N SER A 30 1.16 -0.96 47.78
CA SER A 30 1.13 0.48 47.70
C SER A 30 2.46 1.09 48.16
N SER A 31 2.91 2.16 47.50
CA SER A 31 3.76 3.18 48.13
C SER A 31 3.65 4.52 47.42
N SER A 32 2.91 5.41 48.07
CA SER A 32 3.14 6.85 48.28
C SER A 32 3.92 7.69 47.25
N THR A 33 3.19 8.68 46.75
CA THR A 33 3.58 10.06 46.43
C THR A 33 4.91 10.58 47.00
N SER A 34 5.73 11.19 46.13
CA SER A 34 6.52 12.38 46.49
C SER A 34 6.69 13.30 45.28
N SER A 35 6.06 14.47 45.37
CA SER A 35 6.24 15.64 44.52
C SER A 35 7.63 16.25 44.73
N LEU A 36 8.38 16.49 43.65
CA LEU A 36 9.50 17.43 43.65
C LEU A 36 9.45 18.29 42.38
N SER A 37 9.08 19.54 42.60
CA SER A 37 9.22 20.64 41.65
C SER A 37 10.69 21.05 41.54
N PHE A 38 11.21 21.19 40.32
CA PHE A 38 12.37 22.03 40.06
C PHE A 38 12.15 22.88 38.81
N SER A 39 11.97 24.17 39.04
CA SER A 39 12.23 25.22 38.07
C SER A 39 13.73 25.32 37.80
N ASN A 40 14.13 25.47 36.55
CA ASN A 40 15.18 26.45 36.21
C ASN A 40 15.18 26.79 34.72
N LYS A 41 15.02 28.10 34.47
CA LYS A 41 15.25 28.76 33.20
C LYS A 41 16.77 28.75 32.94
N PHE A 42 17.18 28.39 31.73
CA PHE A 42 18.50 28.72 31.21
C PHE A 42 18.38 29.18 29.75
N THR A 43 18.68 30.45 29.53
CA THR A 43 19.01 31.05 28.24
C THR A 43 20.52 31.00 28.04
N PRO A 44 21.05 30.70 26.83
CA PRO A 44 22.44 30.98 26.52
C PRO A 44 22.56 32.24 25.65
N SER A 45 23.40 33.17 26.09
CA SER A 45 23.92 34.27 25.28
C SER A 45 25.26 33.88 24.63
N ALA A 46 25.56 34.57 23.54
CA ALA A 46 26.69 34.35 22.65
C ALA A 46 28.05 34.80 23.21
N SER A 47 29.12 34.18 22.69
CA SER A 47 30.31 34.81 22.08
C SER A 47 31.63 34.08 22.40
N GLY A 48 32.53 34.01 21.41
CA GLY A 48 33.95 33.77 21.66
C GLY A 48 34.69 32.92 20.61
N LYS A 49 35.14 33.54 19.51
CA LYS A 49 36.15 32.99 18.59
C LYS A 49 37.50 32.83 19.29
N ARG A 50 38.20 31.70 19.09
CA ARG A 50 39.67 31.64 19.05
C ARG A 50 40.15 30.57 18.05
N ASN A 51 40.90 31.01 17.05
CA ASN A 51 41.73 30.19 16.18
C ASN A 51 42.95 29.67 16.95
N LEU A 52 43.29 28.40 16.80
CA LEU A 52 44.61 27.88 17.15
C LEU A 52 45.22 27.21 15.92
N VAL A 53 46.32 27.77 15.45
CA VAL A 53 47.21 27.20 14.44
C VAL A 53 48.18 26.26 15.16
N LEU A 54 48.27 25.02 14.72
CA LEU A 54 49.36 24.11 15.09
C LEU A 54 49.99 23.53 13.83
N ARG A 55 51.29 23.80 13.71
CA ARG A 55 52.21 23.34 12.67
C ARG A 55 52.93 22.13 13.25
N GLY A 56 52.95 21.00 12.53
CA GLY A 56 53.66 19.78 12.92
C GLY A 56 54.09 18.99 11.69
N GLN A 57 55.34 18.54 11.71
CA GLN A 57 56.20 18.24 10.56
C GLN A 57 55.87 16.97 9.76
N SER A 58 56.33 17.03 8.51
CA SER A 58 56.50 15.99 7.52
C SER A 58 57.47 14.87 7.93
N GLY A 59 57.09 13.62 7.70
CA GLY A 59 57.98 12.47 7.54
C GLY A 59 57.54 11.68 6.32
N GLY A 60 58.39 11.63 5.29
CA GLY A 60 58.07 11.04 3.99
C GLY A 60 58.25 9.53 3.93
N PHE A 61 57.50 8.92 3.01
CA PHE A 61 57.89 7.71 2.30
C PHE A 61 57.34 7.81 0.88
N GLU A 62 58.22 7.96 -0.10
CA GLU A 62 57.89 7.88 -1.52
C GLU A 62 57.69 6.40 -1.90
N SER A 63 56.60 6.09 -2.58
CA SER A 63 56.54 4.95 -3.49
C SER A 63 55.83 5.38 -4.77
N GLU A 64 56.59 5.41 -5.86
CA GLU A 64 56.11 5.62 -7.22
C GLU A 64 55.05 4.57 -7.59
N LEU A 65 53.85 5.03 -7.95
CA LEU A 65 52.87 4.23 -8.67
C LEU A 65 52.71 4.82 -10.07
N LYS A 66 53.07 4.01 -11.07
CA LYS A 66 52.95 4.30 -12.51
C LYS A 66 51.50 4.58 -12.90
N PRO A 67 51.21 5.50 -13.83
CA PRO A 67 49.88 5.67 -14.37
C PRO A 67 49.64 4.58 -15.43
N GLY A 68 48.72 3.67 -15.14
CA GLY A 68 48.41 2.55 -16.02
C GLY A 68 46.98 2.09 -15.89
N GLY A 69 46.17 2.44 -16.88
CA GLY A 69 45.15 1.54 -17.42
C GLY A 69 43.73 1.68 -16.89
N LEU A 70 42.89 2.18 -17.80
CA LEU A 70 41.46 1.86 -17.96
C LEU A 70 40.52 2.44 -16.88
N MET A 71 40.16 3.71 -17.07
CA MET A 71 38.78 4.13 -16.76
C MET A 71 37.87 3.30 -17.68
N GLU A 72 37.28 2.24 -17.16
CA GLU A 72 36.00 1.77 -17.69
C GLU A 72 35.07 2.97 -17.64
N SER A 73 34.59 3.39 -18.82
CA SER A 73 33.61 4.46 -18.91
C SER A 73 32.44 4.10 -18.00
N GLU A 74 32.26 4.83 -16.91
CA GLU A 74 30.98 4.92 -16.23
C GLU A 74 29.98 5.27 -17.34
N LYS A 75 29.18 4.30 -17.78
CA LYS A 75 28.08 4.58 -18.68
C LYS A 75 27.21 5.58 -17.93
N GLU A 76 27.26 6.85 -18.34
CA GLU A 76 26.33 7.87 -17.88
C GLU A 76 24.93 7.30 -18.08
N PHE A 77 24.31 6.87 -16.98
CA PHE A 77 22.90 6.50 -17.02
C PHE A 77 22.14 7.78 -17.33
N PRO A 78 21.22 7.77 -18.31
CA PRO A 78 20.44 8.95 -18.62
C PRO A 78 19.73 9.43 -17.35
N GLU A 79 19.93 10.71 -17.00
CA GLU A 79 19.21 11.33 -15.90
C GLU A 79 17.73 11.44 -16.31
N PHE A 80 16.89 10.58 -15.73
CA PHE A 80 15.46 10.55 -16.03
C PHE A 80 14.73 11.70 -15.34
N ASN A 81 13.64 12.18 -15.96
CA ASN A 81 12.73 13.13 -15.30
C ASN A 81 12.22 12.54 -13.98
N ARG A 82 12.21 13.38 -12.94
CA ARG A 82 11.80 13.07 -11.57
C ARG A 82 10.69 13.99 -11.08
N ASN A 83 10.22 14.91 -11.90
CA ASN A 83 9.15 15.82 -11.53
C ASN A 83 7.79 15.25 -11.98
N LEU A 84 6.79 15.36 -11.11
CA LEU A 84 5.40 15.09 -11.49
C LEU A 84 5.03 15.94 -12.72
N TYR A 85 4.36 15.31 -13.68
CA TYR A 85 3.86 15.99 -14.87
C TYR A 85 2.74 16.99 -14.51
N PRO A 86 2.49 17.99 -15.37
CA PRO A 86 1.37 18.91 -15.18
C PRO A 86 0.03 18.18 -15.06
N SER A 87 -0.94 18.81 -14.38
CA SER A 87 -2.30 18.28 -14.34
C SER A 87 -2.91 18.26 -15.74
N ILE A 88 -3.58 17.16 -16.07
CA ILE A 88 -4.31 16.96 -17.33
C ILE A 88 -5.71 16.43 -17.02
N GLU A 89 -6.67 16.71 -17.91
CA GLU A 89 -8.02 16.15 -17.86
C GLU A 89 -8.15 14.89 -18.73
N PRO A 90 -9.07 13.98 -18.40
CA PRO A 90 -9.28 12.80 -19.22
C PRO A 90 -9.97 13.21 -20.52
N TYR A 91 -9.49 12.67 -21.65
CA TYR A 91 -10.13 12.90 -22.94
C TYR A 91 -11.34 11.97 -23.17
N SER A 92 -11.45 10.89 -22.39
CA SER A 92 -12.56 9.95 -22.43
C SER A 92 -12.79 9.35 -21.05
N SER A 93 -14.05 9.10 -20.69
CA SER A 93 -14.42 8.36 -19.48
C SER A 93 -15.76 7.69 -19.67
N GLY A 94 -16.04 6.68 -18.86
CA GLY A 94 -17.26 5.91 -18.99
C GLY A 94 -17.49 4.98 -17.82
N PHE A 95 -18.55 4.18 -17.97
CA PHE A 95 -18.95 3.15 -17.03
C PHE A 95 -19.02 1.82 -17.78
N LEU A 96 -18.38 0.78 -17.23
CA LEU A 96 -18.36 -0.55 -17.81
C LEU A 96 -19.11 -1.51 -16.88
N LYS A 97 -20.19 -2.12 -17.38
CA LYS A 97 -20.88 -3.20 -16.66
C LYS A 97 -20.01 -4.45 -16.69
N VAL A 98 -19.53 -4.90 -15.53
CA VAL A 98 -18.60 -6.03 -15.41
C VAL A 98 -19.25 -7.27 -14.80
N SER A 99 -20.38 -7.13 -14.12
CA SER A 99 -21.25 -8.23 -13.72
C SER A 99 -22.70 -7.76 -13.71
N ASP A 100 -23.65 -8.64 -13.35
CA ASP A 100 -25.04 -8.23 -13.16
C ASP A 100 -25.25 -7.25 -12.00
N ILE A 101 -24.28 -7.20 -11.09
CA ILE A 101 -24.30 -6.29 -9.93
C ILE A 101 -23.45 -5.05 -10.21
N HIS A 102 -22.24 -5.24 -10.75
CA HIS A 102 -21.22 -4.19 -10.75
C HIS A 102 -21.08 -3.44 -12.06
N THR A 103 -20.96 -2.12 -11.94
CA THR A 103 -20.56 -1.20 -13.00
C THR A 103 -19.39 -0.35 -12.52
N ILE A 104 -18.24 -0.50 -13.17
CA ILE A 104 -17.02 0.23 -12.79
C ILE A 104 -16.86 1.51 -13.60
N TYR A 105 -16.39 2.57 -12.95
CA TYR A 105 -15.97 3.81 -13.62
C TYR A 105 -14.56 3.65 -14.19
N TRP A 106 -14.33 4.18 -15.39
CA TRP A 106 -13.00 4.28 -16.00
C TRP A 106 -12.80 5.61 -16.70
N GLU A 107 -11.54 6.00 -16.88
CA GLU A 107 -11.12 7.15 -17.66
C GLU A 107 -9.81 6.91 -18.42
N GLN A 108 -9.63 7.68 -19.50
CA GLN A 108 -8.44 7.70 -20.32
C GLN A 108 -7.87 9.13 -20.42
N SER A 109 -6.57 9.26 -20.19
CA SER A 109 -5.82 10.53 -20.25
C SER A 109 -4.51 10.37 -21.02
N GLY A 110 -3.82 11.48 -21.28
CA GLY A 110 -2.56 11.48 -22.03
C GLY A 110 -2.79 11.30 -23.54
N ASN A 111 -1.89 10.59 -24.21
CA ASN A 111 -1.91 10.40 -25.65
C ASN A 111 -2.80 9.21 -26.04
N PRO A 112 -3.91 9.40 -26.79
CA PRO A 112 -4.79 8.30 -27.20
C PRO A 112 -4.11 7.20 -28.02
N ASN A 113 -3.00 7.52 -28.68
CA ASN A 113 -2.17 6.59 -29.46
C ASN A 113 -0.86 6.21 -28.75
N GLY A 114 -0.73 6.59 -27.46
CA GLY A 114 0.44 6.34 -26.65
C GLY A 114 0.55 4.90 -26.16
N HIS A 115 1.66 4.60 -25.47
CA HIS A 115 1.86 3.31 -24.80
C HIS A 115 0.82 3.15 -23.69
N PRO A 116 0.01 2.09 -23.68
CA PRO A 116 -1.04 1.92 -22.69
C PRO A 116 -0.47 1.57 -21.31
N VAL A 117 -0.96 2.24 -20.28
CA VAL A 117 -0.66 1.95 -18.87
C VAL A 117 -1.95 1.94 -18.05
N VAL A 118 -2.14 0.89 -17.25
CA VAL A 118 -3.24 0.81 -16.28
C VAL A 118 -2.75 1.16 -14.88
N PHE A 119 -3.47 2.06 -14.22
CA PHE A 119 -3.26 2.44 -12.83
C PHE A 119 -4.20 1.66 -11.92
N LEU A 120 -3.63 0.91 -10.97
CA LEU A 120 -4.34 0.15 -9.95
C LEU A 120 -4.26 0.90 -8.62
N HIS A 121 -5.38 1.50 -8.18
CA HIS A 121 -5.42 2.24 -6.92
C HIS A 121 -5.31 1.34 -5.68
N GLY A 122 -4.90 1.94 -4.55
CA GLY A 122 -4.74 1.27 -3.25
C GLY A 122 -6.02 1.17 -2.41
N GLY A 123 -5.82 0.93 -1.11
CA GLY A 123 -6.85 0.54 -0.13
C GLY A 123 -6.70 -0.95 0.23
N PRO A 124 -7.63 -1.84 -0.17
CA PRO A 124 -8.63 -1.66 -1.24
C PRO A 124 -9.78 -0.72 -0.87
N GLY A 125 -10.52 -0.25 -1.87
CA GLY A 125 -11.64 0.70 -1.66
C GLY A 125 -11.27 2.19 -1.80
N GLY A 126 -10.02 2.51 -2.15
CA GLY A 126 -9.54 3.90 -2.21
C GLY A 126 -10.11 4.76 -3.34
N GLY A 127 -10.31 4.18 -4.52
CA GLY A 127 -10.63 4.92 -5.75
C GLY A 127 -9.45 5.74 -6.29
N THR A 128 -9.62 6.23 -7.51
CA THR A 128 -8.64 7.07 -8.21
C THR A 128 -8.81 8.56 -7.90
N ALA A 129 -7.76 9.33 -8.16
CA ALA A 129 -7.75 10.79 -8.02
C ALA A 129 -7.03 11.44 -9.21
N PRO A 130 -7.36 12.69 -9.59
CA PRO A 130 -6.71 13.38 -10.71
C PRO A 130 -5.18 13.44 -10.62
N SER A 131 -4.64 13.51 -9.40
CA SER A 131 -3.18 13.51 -9.16
C SER A 131 -2.49 12.22 -9.64
N ASN A 132 -3.21 11.11 -9.75
CA ASN A 132 -2.64 9.84 -10.20
C ASN A 132 -2.19 9.89 -11.68
N ARG A 133 -2.74 10.80 -12.49
CA ARG A 133 -2.32 11.00 -13.90
C ARG A 133 -0.91 11.59 -14.01
N LYS A 134 -0.44 12.29 -12.97
CA LYS A 134 0.80 13.08 -13.00
C LYS A 134 2.08 12.24 -12.93
N PHE A 135 1.98 10.92 -12.76
CA PHE A 135 3.13 10.01 -12.77
C PHE A 135 3.60 9.63 -14.17
N PHE A 136 2.84 9.98 -15.21
CA PHE A 136 3.06 9.51 -16.57
C PHE A 136 3.25 10.68 -17.52
N ASP A 137 4.20 10.55 -18.45
CA ASP A 137 4.37 11.50 -19.55
C ASP A 137 3.11 11.52 -20.44
N PRO A 138 2.36 12.63 -20.48
CA PRO A 138 1.11 12.70 -21.24
C PRO A 138 1.31 12.58 -22.75
N GLU A 139 2.52 12.85 -23.26
CA GLU A 139 2.80 12.75 -24.69
C GLU A 139 3.13 11.30 -25.12
N PHE A 140 3.60 10.48 -24.17
CA PHE A 140 3.99 9.09 -24.45
C PHE A 140 2.93 8.07 -24.03
N TYR A 141 2.27 8.27 -22.88
CA TYR A 141 1.37 7.27 -22.30
C TYR A 141 -0.09 7.51 -22.68
N ARG A 142 -0.79 6.41 -23.02
CA ARG A 142 -2.25 6.30 -22.93
C ARG A 142 -2.56 5.82 -21.51
N ILE A 143 -3.05 6.71 -20.66
CA ILE A 143 -3.19 6.46 -19.21
C ILE A 143 -4.61 6.00 -18.91
N ILE A 144 -4.77 4.78 -18.38
CA ILE A 144 -6.06 4.18 -18.01
C ILE A 144 -6.16 4.17 -16.48
N LEU A 145 -7.13 4.90 -15.95
CA LEU A 145 -7.52 4.85 -14.53
C LEU A 145 -8.92 4.24 -14.44
N PHE A 146 -9.17 3.43 -13.41
CA PHE A 146 -10.51 2.95 -13.11
C PHE A 146 -10.69 2.78 -11.61
N ASP A 147 -11.93 2.95 -11.17
CA ASP A 147 -12.30 2.70 -9.78
C ASP A 147 -12.73 1.24 -9.64
N GLN A 148 -12.10 0.50 -8.73
CA GLN A 148 -12.43 -0.90 -8.44
C GLN A 148 -13.84 -1.03 -7.86
N ARG A 149 -14.39 -2.25 -7.85
CA ARG A 149 -15.76 -2.55 -7.39
C ARG A 149 -16.05 -1.89 -6.03
N GLY A 150 -17.16 -1.16 -5.97
CA GLY A 150 -17.64 -0.48 -4.76
C GLY A 150 -16.86 0.77 -4.32
N ALA A 151 -15.77 1.13 -5.00
CA ALA A 151 -14.94 2.29 -4.66
C ALA A 151 -15.20 3.49 -5.57
N GLY A 152 -14.89 4.69 -5.08
CA GLY A 152 -14.92 5.92 -5.88
C GLY A 152 -16.27 6.16 -6.56
N LYS A 153 -16.26 6.23 -7.90
CA LYS A 153 -17.45 6.42 -8.74
C LYS A 153 -18.11 5.10 -9.16
N SER A 154 -17.49 3.95 -8.89
CA SER A 154 -18.04 2.64 -9.24
C SER A 154 -19.24 2.28 -8.38
N THR A 155 -20.16 1.51 -8.96
CA THR A 155 -21.45 1.17 -8.35
C THR A 155 -21.68 -0.34 -8.33
N PRO A 156 -22.37 -0.87 -7.28
CA PRO A 156 -22.94 -0.15 -6.15
C PRO A 156 -21.87 0.25 -5.11
N HIS A 157 -21.98 1.45 -4.56
CA HIS A 157 -21.03 2.00 -3.59
C HIS A 157 -20.91 1.12 -2.34
N ALA A 158 -19.68 0.89 -1.87
CA ALA A 158 -19.35 0.06 -0.70
C ALA A 158 -19.92 -1.39 -0.75
N CYS A 159 -20.17 -1.92 -1.95
CA CYS A 159 -20.68 -3.28 -2.13
C CYS A 159 -19.58 -4.33 -1.97
N LEU A 160 -19.85 -5.37 -1.17
CA LEU A 160 -18.92 -6.48 -0.90
C LEU A 160 -19.28 -7.76 -1.67
N VAL A 161 -20.49 -7.83 -2.24
CA VAL A 161 -20.94 -8.99 -3.02
C VAL A 161 -20.17 -9.02 -4.33
N GLU A 162 -19.62 -10.17 -4.73
CA GLU A 162 -18.74 -10.29 -5.91
C GLU A 162 -17.59 -9.25 -5.87
N ASN A 163 -16.97 -9.04 -4.70
CA ASN A 163 -15.86 -8.11 -4.57
C ASN A 163 -14.63 -8.83 -4.00
N THR A 164 -14.04 -9.68 -4.85
CA THR A 164 -12.85 -10.48 -4.52
C THR A 164 -11.66 -10.09 -5.40
N THR A 165 -10.45 -10.50 -5.02
CA THR A 165 -9.25 -10.30 -5.85
C THR A 165 -9.42 -10.86 -7.27
N TRP A 166 -10.05 -12.02 -7.40
CA TRP A 166 -10.27 -12.69 -8.68
C TRP A 166 -11.31 -11.97 -9.54
N ASP A 167 -12.34 -11.42 -8.91
CA ASP A 167 -13.31 -10.53 -9.57
C ASP A 167 -12.62 -9.30 -10.15
N LEU A 168 -11.74 -8.66 -9.37
CA LEU A 168 -11.00 -7.48 -9.82
C LEU A 168 -10.01 -7.81 -10.96
N ILE A 169 -9.36 -8.97 -10.92
CA ILE A 169 -8.52 -9.46 -12.03
C ILE A 169 -9.37 -9.62 -13.31
N SER A 170 -10.57 -10.20 -13.19
CA SER A 170 -11.49 -10.31 -14.32
C SER A 170 -11.92 -8.94 -14.86
N ASP A 171 -12.13 -7.96 -14.00
CA ASP A 171 -12.50 -6.60 -14.40
C ASP A 171 -11.39 -5.88 -15.15
N VAL A 172 -10.14 -6.07 -14.71
CA VAL A 172 -8.96 -5.53 -15.37
C VAL A 172 -8.88 -6.05 -16.82
N GLU A 173 -9.12 -7.36 -17.05
CA GLU A 173 -9.19 -7.90 -18.42
C GLU A 173 -10.40 -7.38 -19.21
N LYS A 174 -11.59 -7.32 -18.61
CA LYS A 174 -12.79 -6.76 -19.28
C LYS A 174 -12.56 -5.32 -19.72
N LEU A 175 -11.89 -4.51 -18.89
CA LEU A 175 -11.54 -3.15 -19.24
C LEU A 175 -10.50 -3.09 -20.36
N ARG A 176 -9.46 -3.94 -20.29
CA ARG A 176 -8.43 -4.07 -21.33
C ARG A 176 -9.07 -4.37 -22.69
N GLU A 177 -9.97 -5.35 -22.74
CA GLU A 177 -10.69 -5.76 -23.94
C GLU A 177 -11.67 -4.68 -24.43
N HIS A 178 -12.43 -4.06 -23.52
CA HIS A 178 -13.36 -2.98 -23.84
C HIS A 178 -12.65 -1.78 -24.51
N LEU A 179 -11.42 -1.49 -24.08
CA LEU A 179 -10.60 -0.40 -24.62
C LEU A 179 -9.72 -0.81 -25.82
N GLU A 180 -9.85 -2.07 -26.27
CA GLU A 180 -9.12 -2.68 -27.39
C GLU A 180 -7.59 -2.60 -27.22
N ILE A 181 -7.11 -2.83 -25.99
CA ILE A 181 -5.68 -2.78 -25.64
C ILE A 181 -5.11 -4.21 -25.67
N PRO A 182 -4.15 -4.56 -26.56
CA PRO A 182 -3.61 -5.93 -26.58
C PRO A 182 -2.82 -6.29 -25.32
N GLU A 183 -1.93 -5.39 -24.91
CA GLU A 183 -1.03 -5.50 -23.76
C GLU A 183 -0.81 -4.10 -23.18
N TRP A 184 -0.49 -4.00 -21.89
CA TRP A 184 -0.24 -2.70 -21.24
C TRP A 184 0.80 -2.77 -20.14
N GLN A 185 1.32 -1.61 -19.73
CA GLN A 185 2.11 -1.48 -18.51
C GLN A 185 1.16 -1.49 -17.30
N VAL A 186 1.59 -2.08 -16.19
CA VAL A 186 0.82 -2.08 -14.93
C VAL A 186 1.52 -1.20 -13.90
N PHE A 187 0.79 -0.23 -13.34
CA PHE A 187 1.25 0.62 -12.26
C PHE A 187 0.36 0.39 -11.05
N GLY A 188 0.94 0.09 -9.89
CA GLY A 188 0.14 -0.16 -8.68
C GLY A 188 0.94 0.01 -7.40
N GLY A 189 0.33 0.63 -6.38
CA GLY A 189 0.98 0.80 -5.08
C GLY A 189 0.05 0.50 -3.89
N SER A 190 0.63 0.12 -2.75
CA SER A 190 -0.13 -0.41 -1.61
C SER A 190 -0.91 -1.67 -2.03
N TRP A 191 -2.20 -1.79 -1.71
CA TRP A 191 -3.10 -2.77 -2.32
C TRP A 191 -3.03 -2.82 -3.86
N GLY A 192 -2.81 -1.69 -4.52
CA GLY A 192 -2.60 -1.67 -5.96
C GLY A 192 -1.40 -2.52 -6.41
N SER A 193 -0.37 -2.65 -5.57
CA SER A 193 0.76 -3.57 -5.81
C SER A 193 0.36 -5.03 -5.62
N THR A 194 -0.51 -5.34 -4.64
CA THR A 194 -1.11 -6.66 -4.45
C THR A 194 -1.88 -7.08 -5.70
N LEU A 195 -2.78 -6.22 -6.18
CA LEU A 195 -3.58 -6.47 -7.37
C LEU A 195 -2.70 -6.53 -8.64
N ALA A 196 -1.68 -5.67 -8.74
CA ALA A 196 -0.72 -5.71 -9.85
C ALA A 196 0.00 -7.06 -9.92
N LEU A 197 0.55 -7.55 -8.79
CA LEU A 197 1.20 -8.85 -8.73
C LEU A 197 0.24 -9.98 -9.11
N ALA A 198 -0.96 -10.00 -8.52
CA ALA A 198 -1.94 -11.06 -8.77
C ALA A 198 -2.42 -11.08 -10.23
N TYR A 199 -2.69 -9.90 -10.81
CA TYR A 199 -3.06 -9.74 -12.21
C TYR A 199 -1.93 -10.21 -13.13
N SER A 200 -0.71 -9.72 -12.93
CA SER A 200 0.43 -10.09 -13.77
C SER A 200 0.79 -11.57 -13.66
N GLN A 201 0.58 -12.21 -12.50
CA GLN A 201 0.76 -13.67 -12.34
C GLN A 201 -0.32 -14.49 -13.05
N SER A 202 -1.51 -13.92 -13.25
CA SER A 202 -2.63 -14.56 -13.94
C SER A 202 -2.59 -14.35 -15.45
N HIS A 203 -2.08 -13.20 -15.88
CA HIS A 203 -2.02 -12.76 -17.28
C HIS A 203 -0.63 -12.21 -17.65
N PRO A 204 0.44 -13.00 -17.52
CA PRO A 204 1.82 -12.52 -17.73
C PRO A 204 2.06 -12.02 -19.15
N ASP A 205 1.36 -12.58 -20.14
CA ASP A 205 1.44 -12.21 -21.55
C ASP A 205 0.76 -10.87 -21.87
N LYS A 206 0.01 -10.28 -20.93
CA LYS A 206 -0.67 -8.99 -21.11
C LYS A 206 0.10 -7.81 -20.54
N VAL A 207 1.27 -8.05 -19.94
CA VAL A 207 1.98 -7.06 -19.13
C VAL A 207 3.34 -6.72 -19.73
N THR A 208 3.44 -5.49 -20.22
CA THR A 208 4.65 -4.99 -20.91
C THR A 208 5.75 -4.48 -19.96
N GLY A 209 5.41 -4.24 -18.70
CA GLY A 209 6.28 -3.71 -17.65
C GLY A 209 5.48 -3.36 -16.40
N MET A 210 6.16 -3.23 -15.25
CA MET A 210 5.53 -2.93 -13.97
C MET A 210 6.25 -1.83 -13.19
N VAL A 211 5.47 -0.97 -12.53
CA VAL A 211 5.95 -0.03 -11.52
C VAL A 211 5.15 -0.26 -10.25
N LEU A 212 5.83 -0.72 -9.20
CA LEU A 212 5.23 -1.11 -7.94
C LEU A 212 5.67 -0.17 -6.82
N ARG A 213 4.79 0.12 -5.86
CA ARG A 213 5.11 0.98 -4.70
C ARG A 213 4.52 0.46 -3.40
N GLY A 214 5.23 0.61 -2.28
CA GLY A 214 4.65 0.32 -0.96
C GLY A 214 4.12 -1.12 -0.92
N ILE A 215 5.04 -2.08 -1.10
CA ILE A 215 4.71 -3.47 -1.42
C ILE A 215 3.85 -4.06 -0.31
N PHE A 216 2.69 -4.55 -0.71
CA PHE A 216 1.76 -5.26 0.15
C PHE A 216 1.49 -6.65 -0.42
N LEU A 217 1.92 -7.67 0.31
CA LEU A 217 1.78 -9.08 -0.07
C LEU A 217 0.62 -9.75 0.63
N LEU A 218 -0.05 -9.03 1.54
CA LEU A 218 -1.28 -9.44 2.22
C LEU A 218 -1.10 -10.69 3.10
N ARG A 219 0.13 -10.96 3.53
CA ARG A 219 0.44 -12.00 4.51
C ARG A 219 -0.10 -11.59 5.88
N LYS A 220 -0.48 -12.56 6.71
CA LYS A 220 -0.96 -12.35 8.07
C LYS A 220 -0.03 -11.44 8.88
N LYS A 221 1.28 -11.61 8.75
CA LYS A 221 2.27 -10.77 9.47
C LYS A 221 2.21 -9.28 9.11
N GLU A 222 1.74 -8.93 7.91
CA GLU A 222 1.57 -7.54 7.47
C GLU A 222 0.27 -6.96 8.03
N ILE A 223 -0.80 -7.75 8.02
CA ILE A 223 -2.08 -7.38 8.64
C ILE A 223 -1.90 -7.21 10.16
N ASP A 224 -1.28 -8.17 10.83
CA ASP A 224 -1.02 -8.14 12.27
C ASP A 224 -0.14 -6.93 12.65
N TRP A 225 0.86 -6.62 11.82
CA TRP A 225 1.70 -5.45 12.03
C TRP A 225 0.87 -4.17 12.09
N PHE A 226 -0.03 -3.96 11.13
CA PHE A 226 -0.71 -2.67 11.00
C PHE A 226 -2.01 -2.58 11.81
N TYR A 227 -2.75 -3.67 11.94
CA TYR A 227 -4.09 -3.69 12.58
C TYR A 227 -4.16 -4.46 13.88
N GLU A 228 -3.09 -5.13 14.33
CA GLU A 228 -3.09 -5.85 15.63
C GLU A 228 -2.03 -5.30 16.60
N GLY A 229 -1.58 -4.06 16.38
CA GLY A 229 -0.81 -3.28 17.35
C GLY A 229 0.70 -3.24 17.14
N GLY A 230 1.24 -3.77 16.04
CA GLY A 230 2.67 -3.61 15.71
C GLY A 230 3.05 -2.14 15.51
N ALA A 231 2.41 -1.49 14.54
CA ALA A 231 2.61 -0.08 14.20
C ALA A 231 2.18 0.90 15.32
N ALA A 232 1.35 0.45 16.27
CA ALA A 232 0.99 1.22 17.46
C ALA A 232 2.21 1.57 18.34
N SER A 233 3.31 0.81 18.22
CA SER A 233 4.58 1.13 18.89
C SER A 233 5.21 2.42 18.38
N ILE A 234 4.82 2.89 17.19
CA ILE A 234 5.31 4.12 16.55
C ILE A 234 4.27 5.25 16.71
N PHE A 235 2.98 4.92 16.59
CA PHE A 235 1.87 5.89 16.64
C PHE A 235 0.85 5.53 17.73
N PRO A 236 1.23 5.56 19.02
CA PRO A 236 0.30 5.22 20.09
C PRO A 236 -0.88 6.20 20.15
N ASP A 237 -0.63 7.49 19.92
CA ASP A 237 -1.63 8.55 19.89
C ASP A 237 -2.69 8.39 18.79
N ALA A 238 -2.30 7.97 17.58
CA ALA A 238 -3.25 7.64 16.51
C ALA A 238 -3.94 6.28 16.74
N TRP A 239 -3.28 5.35 17.44
CA TRP A 239 -3.80 4.02 17.71
C TRP A 239 -4.91 4.02 18.77
N GLU A 240 -4.82 4.87 19.80
CA GLU A 240 -5.79 4.87 20.90
C GLU A 240 -7.25 5.04 20.44
N PRO A 241 -7.62 6.00 19.57
CA PRO A 241 -8.98 6.11 19.05
C PRO A 241 -9.44 4.86 18.27
N PHE A 242 -8.55 4.26 17.48
CA PHE A 242 -8.83 3.02 16.75
C PHE A 242 -9.09 1.85 17.72
N ARG A 243 -8.22 1.69 18.73
CA ARG A 243 -8.32 0.66 19.75
C ARG A 243 -9.58 0.83 20.62
N ASP A 244 -9.85 2.06 21.05
CA ASP A 244 -10.84 2.35 22.08
C ASP A 244 -12.28 2.34 21.59
N LEU A 245 -12.50 2.40 20.27
CA LEU A 245 -13.79 2.06 19.67
C LEU A 245 -14.19 0.59 19.95
N ILE A 246 -13.21 -0.30 20.09
CA ILE A 246 -13.44 -1.73 20.34
C ILE A 246 -13.46 -1.99 21.86
N PRO A 247 -14.55 -2.59 22.40
CA PRO A 247 -14.64 -3.03 23.78
C PRO A 247 -13.50 -3.97 24.16
N GLU A 248 -12.97 -3.86 25.38
CA GLU A 248 -11.79 -4.62 25.83
C GLU A 248 -11.91 -6.14 25.61
N ASN A 249 -13.10 -6.71 25.80
CA ASN A 249 -13.36 -8.13 25.62
C ASN A 249 -13.42 -8.58 24.14
N GLU A 250 -13.41 -7.65 23.19
CA GLU A 250 -13.37 -7.92 21.73
C GLU A 250 -11.98 -7.60 21.11
N ARG A 251 -11.00 -7.11 21.89
CA ARG A 251 -9.65 -6.72 21.40
C ARG A 251 -8.69 -7.90 21.14
N GLY A 252 -9.22 -9.11 20.97
CA GLY A 252 -8.42 -10.31 20.64
C GLY A 252 -8.06 -10.41 19.14
N CYS A 253 -8.81 -9.72 18.29
CA CYS A 253 -8.58 -9.57 16.85
C CYS A 253 -9.33 -8.31 16.38
N PHE A 254 -8.62 -7.21 16.17
CA PHE A 254 -9.24 -5.95 15.77
C PHE A 254 -9.86 -6.04 14.38
N VAL A 255 -9.23 -6.77 13.44
CA VAL A 255 -9.79 -6.96 12.10
C VAL A 255 -11.19 -7.59 12.17
N ASP A 256 -11.38 -8.64 12.96
CA ASP A 256 -12.70 -9.28 13.12
C ASP A 256 -13.69 -8.38 13.89
N ALA A 257 -13.22 -7.70 14.93
CA ALA A 257 -14.05 -6.82 15.75
C ALA A 257 -14.57 -5.61 14.95
N TYR A 258 -13.75 -5.04 14.07
CA TYR A 258 -14.16 -4.02 13.11
C TYR A 258 -15.08 -4.60 12.04
N GLY A 259 -14.80 -5.81 11.52
CA GLY A 259 -15.64 -6.47 10.52
C GLY A 259 -17.08 -6.65 10.98
N LYS A 260 -17.30 -6.99 12.26
CA LYS A 260 -18.63 -7.03 12.90
C LYS A 260 -19.35 -5.68 12.84
N ARG A 261 -18.65 -4.57 13.11
CA ARG A 261 -19.23 -3.21 13.17
C ARG A 261 -19.46 -2.64 11.77
N LEU A 262 -18.50 -2.84 10.87
CA LEU A 262 -18.55 -2.42 9.47
C LEU A 262 -19.66 -3.12 8.65
N ASN A 263 -20.22 -4.23 9.17
CA ASN A 263 -21.34 -4.95 8.58
C ASN A 263 -22.57 -5.01 9.50
N SER A 264 -22.66 -4.12 10.49
CA SER A 264 -23.82 -3.98 11.37
C SER A 264 -25.04 -3.48 10.60
N ASP A 265 -26.27 -3.89 10.94
CA ASP A 265 -27.48 -3.29 10.37
C ASP A 265 -27.69 -1.82 10.83
N ASP A 266 -27.01 -1.40 11.90
CA ASP A 266 -27.00 -0.02 12.40
C ASP A 266 -25.95 0.82 11.64
N GLN A 267 -26.44 1.82 10.90
CA GLN A 267 -25.60 2.72 10.10
C GLN A 267 -24.66 3.59 10.94
N GLU A 268 -25.07 4.02 12.13
CA GLU A 268 -24.20 4.85 12.99
C GLU A 268 -23.01 4.03 13.50
N VAL A 269 -23.24 2.75 13.81
CA VAL A 269 -22.17 1.80 14.16
C VAL A 269 -21.23 1.58 12.97
N GLN A 270 -21.77 1.42 11.75
CA GLN A 270 -20.94 1.28 10.55
C GLN A 270 -20.07 2.52 10.33
N TYR A 271 -20.64 3.73 10.35
CA TYR A 271 -19.90 4.97 10.10
C TYR A 271 -18.87 5.27 11.18
N ALA A 272 -19.20 5.04 12.46
CA ALA A 272 -18.23 5.20 13.54
C ALA A 272 -17.01 4.29 13.36
N ALA A 273 -17.24 3.01 13.02
CA ALA A 273 -16.16 2.08 12.72
C ALA A 273 -15.38 2.44 11.46
N ALA A 274 -16.08 2.87 10.40
CA ALA A 274 -15.47 3.26 9.15
C ALA A 274 -14.53 4.45 9.30
N ARG A 275 -14.96 5.49 10.04
CA ARG A 275 -14.12 6.66 10.34
C ARG A 275 -12.89 6.28 11.16
N ALA A 276 -13.06 5.52 12.25
CA ALA A 276 -11.92 5.13 13.10
C ALA A 276 -10.88 4.29 12.34
N TRP A 277 -11.35 3.32 11.53
CA TRP A 277 -10.50 2.50 10.68
C TRP A 277 -9.75 3.34 9.63
N THR A 278 -10.46 4.20 8.91
CA THR A 278 -9.88 5.02 7.84
C THR A 278 -8.91 6.05 8.41
N MET A 279 -9.25 6.67 9.54
CA MET A 279 -8.41 7.68 10.18
C MET A 279 -7.07 7.12 10.64
N TRP A 280 -7.06 5.88 11.17
CA TRP A 280 -5.82 5.19 11.54
C TRP A 280 -4.81 5.14 10.38
N GLU A 281 -5.28 4.77 9.19
CA GLU A 281 -4.40 4.75 8.00
C GLU A 281 -4.05 6.16 7.52
N MET A 282 -5.00 7.08 7.50
CA MET A 282 -4.73 8.44 7.02
C MET A 282 -3.70 9.18 7.87
N MET A 283 -3.65 8.90 9.17
CA MET A 283 -2.68 9.48 10.11
C MET A 283 -1.27 8.88 9.98
N THR A 284 -1.13 7.69 9.40
CA THR A 284 0.13 6.92 9.39
C THR A 284 0.72 6.73 7.98
N ALA A 285 0.01 7.14 6.93
CA ALA A 285 0.47 6.99 5.55
C ALA A 285 1.65 7.88 5.13
N HIS A 286 2.01 8.89 5.91
CA HIS A 286 3.07 9.84 5.61
C HIS A 286 4.15 9.86 6.69
N LEU A 287 5.40 10.19 6.33
CA LEU A 287 6.48 10.32 7.30
C LEU A 287 6.21 11.49 8.27
N PHE A 288 5.75 12.62 7.72
CA PHE A 288 5.25 13.74 8.49
C PHE A 288 3.73 13.83 8.30
N PRO A 289 2.94 14.11 9.36
CA PRO A 289 1.48 14.20 9.26
C PRO A 289 1.03 15.10 8.11
N ASN A 290 0.11 14.60 7.30
CA ASN A 290 -0.46 15.31 6.16
C ASN A 290 -1.93 15.65 6.44
N ASN A 291 -2.23 16.91 6.72
CA ASN A 291 -3.58 17.35 7.10
C ASN A 291 -4.62 17.15 5.99
N ASP A 292 -4.23 17.24 4.72
CA ASP A 292 -5.16 17.04 3.61
C ASP A 292 -5.52 15.55 3.44
N ASN A 293 -4.56 14.66 3.71
CA ASN A 293 -4.81 13.22 3.79
C ASN A 293 -5.72 12.86 4.99
N ILE A 294 -5.43 13.43 6.16
CA ILE A 294 -6.23 13.21 7.39
C ILE A 294 -7.69 13.64 7.21
N LYS A 295 -7.94 14.82 6.63
CA LYS A 295 -9.30 15.30 6.32
C LYS A 295 -10.09 14.33 5.44
N ARG A 296 -9.42 13.57 4.56
CA ARG A 296 -10.10 12.58 3.72
C ARG A 296 -10.77 11.50 4.55
N GLY A 297 -10.18 11.11 5.68
CA GLY A 297 -10.76 10.16 6.63
C GLY A 297 -11.95 10.69 7.42
N GLU A 298 -12.30 11.96 7.28
CA GLU A 298 -13.51 12.57 7.86
C GLU A 298 -14.72 12.46 6.91
N ASP A 299 -14.51 12.15 5.63
CA ASP A 299 -15.59 11.96 4.66
C ASP A 299 -16.25 10.58 4.88
N ASP A 300 -17.51 10.60 5.31
CA ASP A 300 -18.25 9.37 5.65
C ASP A 300 -18.44 8.44 4.45
N LYS A 301 -18.63 8.99 3.24
CA LYS A 301 -18.87 8.18 2.05
C LYS A 301 -17.58 7.45 1.66
N PHE A 302 -16.47 8.16 1.59
CA PHE A 302 -15.14 7.60 1.35
C PHE A 302 -14.79 6.59 2.43
N SER A 303 -14.88 6.96 3.70
CA SER A 303 -14.50 6.12 4.83
C SER A 303 -15.31 4.82 4.86
N LEU A 304 -16.60 4.87 4.55
CA LEU A 304 -17.45 3.69 4.50
C LEU A 304 -17.00 2.71 3.41
N ALA A 305 -16.78 3.17 2.17
CA ALA A 305 -16.30 2.30 1.11
C ALA A 305 -14.90 1.77 1.41
N PHE A 306 -13.99 2.65 1.85
CA PHE A 306 -12.62 2.32 2.18
C PHE A 306 -12.56 1.23 3.25
N ALA A 307 -13.07 1.50 4.45
CA ALA A 307 -12.98 0.58 5.58
C ALA A 307 -13.73 -0.74 5.35
N ARG A 308 -14.94 -0.71 4.77
CA ARG A 308 -15.72 -1.93 4.54
C ARG A 308 -15.02 -2.86 3.54
N ILE A 309 -14.54 -2.31 2.43
CA ILE A 309 -13.88 -3.10 1.39
C ILE A 309 -12.52 -3.57 1.92
N GLU A 310 -11.73 -2.68 2.52
CA GLU A 310 -10.42 -3.04 3.06
C GLU A 310 -10.50 -4.18 4.10
N ASN A 311 -11.36 -4.02 5.11
CA ASN A 311 -11.60 -5.05 6.11
C ASN A 311 -12.10 -6.35 5.47
N HIS A 312 -13.00 -6.28 4.48
CA HIS A 312 -13.51 -7.45 3.76
C HIS A 312 -12.40 -8.25 3.08
N TYR A 313 -11.41 -7.60 2.47
CA TYR A 313 -10.29 -8.31 1.87
C TYR A 313 -9.38 -8.91 2.95
N PHE A 314 -9.20 -8.25 4.10
CA PHE A 314 -8.31 -8.73 5.15
C PHE A 314 -8.87 -9.94 5.90
N VAL A 315 -10.16 -9.91 6.29
CA VAL A 315 -10.83 -11.06 6.91
C VAL A 315 -10.81 -12.29 5.99
N ASN A 316 -10.81 -12.08 4.68
CA ASN A 316 -10.76 -13.15 3.67
C ASN A 316 -9.33 -13.47 3.18
N ARG A 317 -8.28 -12.90 3.79
CA ARG A 317 -6.87 -13.12 3.41
C ARG A 317 -6.61 -12.86 1.93
N GLY A 318 -7.23 -11.81 1.39
CA GLY A 318 -7.15 -11.41 -0.01
C GLY A 318 -7.70 -12.45 -0.98
N PHE A 319 -8.49 -13.42 -0.51
CA PHE A 319 -9.00 -14.54 -1.29
C PHE A 319 -7.91 -15.43 -1.92
N PHE A 320 -6.70 -15.36 -1.36
CA PHE A 320 -5.59 -16.17 -1.84
C PHE A 320 -5.62 -17.59 -1.22
N PRO A 321 -5.19 -18.62 -1.96
CA PRO A 321 -5.10 -20.00 -1.45
C PRO A 321 -4.14 -20.18 -0.27
N SER A 322 -3.10 -19.35 -0.18
CA SER A 322 -2.05 -19.43 0.85
C SER A 322 -1.57 -18.05 1.26
N ASP A 323 -0.98 -17.95 2.45
CA ASP A 323 -0.38 -16.72 2.96
C ASP A 323 0.76 -16.22 2.05
N GLY A 324 1.59 -17.13 1.56
CA GLY A 324 2.73 -16.84 0.67
C GLY A 324 2.38 -16.68 -0.80
N PHE A 325 1.10 -16.74 -1.20
CA PHE A 325 0.68 -16.96 -2.59
C PHE A 325 1.38 -16.07 -3.61
N LEU A 326 1.48 -14.76 -3.36
CA LEU A 326 2.10 -13.81 -4.29
C LEU A 326 3.62 -14.01 -4.43
N LEU A 327 4.32 -14.44 -3.38
CA LEU A 327 5.74 -14.78 -3.46
C LEU A 327 5.94 -16.15 -4.13
N ASP A 328 5.10 -17.12 -3.80
CA ASP A 328 5.19 -18.49 -4.33
C ASP A 328 4.97 -18.54 -5.85
N ASN A 329 4.29 -17.54 -6.43
CA ASN A 329 3.98 -17.45 -7.85
C ASN A 329 4.90 -16.49 -8.63
N ILE A 330 5.98 -16.00 -8.01
CA ILE A 330 6.80 -14.94 -8.60
C ILE A 330 7.46 -15.33 -9.92
N ASP A 331 7.86 -16.59 -10.07
CA ASP A 331 8.56 -17.10 -11.27
C ASP A 331 7.74 -16.89 -12.56
N LYS A 332 6.42 -16.82 -12.46
CA LYS A 332 5.53 -16.53 -13.60
C LYS A 332 5.79 -15.17 -14.23
N ILE A 333 6.32 -14.21 -13.48
CA ILE A 333 6.46 -12.82 -13.91
C ILE A 333 7.90 -12.30 -13.87
N ARG A 334 8.88 -13.12 -13.50
CA ARG A 334 10.27 -12.66 -13.32
C ARG A 334 10.90 -12.02 -14.56
N HIS A 335 10.42 -12.40 -15.74
CA HIS A 335 10.85 -11.89 -17.03
C HIS A 335 10.33 -10.46 -17.33
N ILE A 336 9.28 -10.01 -16.63
CA ILE A 336 8.68 -8.68 -16.80
C ILE A 336 9.61 -7.62 -16.20
N LYS A 337 9.85 -6.53 -16.94
CA LYS A 337 10.67 -5.41 -16.44
C LYS A 337 9.91 -4.66 -15.36
N THR A 338 10.47 -4.66 -14.15
CA THR A 338 9.80 -4.14 -12.96
C THR A 338 10.70 -3.22 -12.15
N THR A 339 10.16 -2.10 -11.70
CA THR A 339 10.76 -1.25 -10.64
C THR A 339 9.87 -1.29 -9.40
N ILE A 340 10.48 -1.51 -8.23
CA ILE A 340 9.82 -1.49 -6.92
C ILE A 340 10.31 -0.26 -6.16
N VAL A 341 9.40 0.63 -5.75
CA VAL A 341 9.70 1.83 -4.96
C VAL A 341 9.15 1.66 -3.54
N GLN A 342 9.99 1.78 -2.53
CA GLN A 342 9.58 1.57 -1.14
C GLN A 342 10.11 2.68 -0.23
N GLY A 343 9.24 3.25 0.60
CA GLY A 343 9.67 4.13 1.70
C GLY A 343 10.32 3.32 2.81
N ARG A 344 11.46 3.78 3.33
CA ARG A 344 12.16 3.13 4.45
C ARG A 344 11.31 3.08 5.70
N TYR A 345 10.55 4.14 5.95
CA TYR A 345 9.68 4.32 7.12
C TYR A 345 8.20 4.15 6.76
N ASP A 346 7.91 3.38 5.72
CA ASP A 346 6.55 2.94 5.41
C ASP A 346 6.03 2.06 6.56
N VAL A 347 5.08 2.60 7.33
CA VAL A 347 4.47 1.89 8.48
C VAL A 347 3.19 1.16 8.11
N CYS A 348 2.53 1.52 7.01
CA CYS A 348 1.33 0.83 6.52
C CYS A 348 1.72 -0.51 5.89
N CYS A 349 2.73 -0.48 5.01
CA CYS A 349 3.28 -1.64 4.31
C CYS A 349 4.78 -1.74 4.65
N PRO A 350 5.15 -2.39 5.75
CA PRO A 350 6.52 -2.36 6.26
C PRO A 350 7.53 -2.85 5.22
N MET A 351 8.69 -2.17 5.14
CA MET A 351 9.80 -2.43 4.20
C MET A 351 10.19 -3.92 4.08
N MET A 352 9.91 -4.73 5.10
CA MET A 352 10.10 -6.19 5.06
C MET A 352 9.43 -6.85 3.85
N SER A 353 8.27 -6.37 3.40
CA SER A 353 7.54 -6.95 2.26
C SER A 353 8.24 -6.68 0.94
N ALA A 354 8.68 -5.45 0.70
CA ALA A 354 9.48 -5.11 -0.48
C ALA A 354 10.82 -5.86 -0.49
N TRP A 355 11.44 -6.05 0.68
CA TRP A 355 12.68 -6.81 0.80
C TRP A 355 12.48 -8.30 0.51
N ASP A 356 11.41 -8.91 1.03
CA ASP A 356 11.07 -10.30 0.73
C ASP A 356 10.76 -10.50 -0.77
N LEU A 357 10.01 -9.58 -1.38
CA LEU A 357 9.73 -9.60 -2.82
C LEU A 357 11.01 -9.47 -3.65
N HIS A 358 11.91 -8.53 -3.30
CA HIS A 358 13.17 -8.34 -4.00
C HIS A 358 14.09 -9.58 -3.94
N LYS A 359 14.15 -10.28 -2.79
CA LYS A 359 14.89 -11.54 -2.69
C LYS A 359 14.30 -12.64 -3.60
N ALA A 360 12.98 -12.69 -3.72
CA ALA A 360 12.29 -13.66 -4.57
C ALA A 360 12.33 -13.28 -6.06
N TRP A 361 12.49 -11.98 -6.37
CA TRP A 361 12.51 -11.40 -7.71
C TRP A 361 13.76 -10.54 -7.93
N PRO A 362 14.95 -11.15 -8.04
CA PRO A 362 16.22 -10.42 -8.17
C PRO A 362 16.34 -9.61 -9.47
N GLU A 363 15.52 -9.90 -10.49
CA GLU A 363 15.46 -9.11 -11.73
C GLU A 363 14.76 -7.75 -11.59
N ALA A 364 13.95 -7.57 -10.54
CA ALA A 364 13.27 -6.30 -10.29
C ALA A 364 14.23 -5.28 -9.66
N ASP A 365 14.16 -4.03 -10.13
CA ASP A 365 14.96 -2.92 -9.61
C ASP A 365 14.32 -2.37 -8.33
N LEU A 366 14.91 -2.66 -7.17
CA LEU A 366 14.46 -2.14 -5.88
C LEU A 366 15.05 -0.75 -5.60
N LYS A 367 14.18 0.21 -5.34
CA LYS A 367 14.49 1.59 -4.94
C LYS A 367 13.94 1.86 -3.55
N VAL A 368 14.84 2.04 -2.58
CA VAL A 368 14.47 2.38 -1.20
C VAL A 368 14.70 3.86 -0.95
N ILE A 369 13.62 4.59 -0.70
CA ILE A 369 13.63 6.01 -0.38
C ILE A 369 13.84 6.16 1.12
N GLN A 370 15.01 6.70 1.52
CA GLN A 370 15.48 6.62 2.90
C GLN A 370 14.68 7.45 3.89
N ASP A 371 14.04 8.53 3.43
CA ASP A 371 13.33 9.53 4.22
C ASP A 371 11.85 9.66 3.80
N ALA A 372 11.21 8.53 3.48
CA ALA A 372 9.80 8.52 3.08
C ALA A 372 8.96 7.47 3.85
N GLY A 373 7.69 7.83 4.04
CA GLY A 373 6.62 6.97 4.56
C GLY A 373 5.97 6.12 3.46
N HIS A 374 4.66 5.89 3.57
CA HIS A 374 3.91 5.00 2.67
C HIS A 374 3.49 5.68 1.36
N SER A 375 2.97 6.91 1.46
CA SER A 375 2.23 7.59 0.39
C SER A 375 3.02 7.75 -0.91
N ALA A 376 2.33 7.57 -2.05
CA ALA A 376 2.91 7.85 -3.37
C ALA A 376 3.31 9.32 -3.57
N ASN A 377 2.80 10.21 -2.71
CA ASN A 377 3.05 11.65 -2.78
C ASN A 377 4.18 12.10 -1.84
N GLU A 378 4.85 11.18 -1.13
CA GLU A 378 6.14 11.50 -0.50
C GLU A 378 7.13 11.98 -1.58
N PRO A 379 7.84 13.12 -1.39
CA PRO A 379 8.63 13.73 -2.46
C PRO A 379 9.59 12.77 -3.17
N GLY A 380 10.34 11.98 -2.40
CA GLY A 380 11.29 11.00 -2.94
C GLY A 380 10.61 9.80 -3.63
N ILE A 381 9.44 9.37 -3.13
CA ILE A 381 8.65 8.29 -3.76
C ILE A 381 8.07 8.79 -5.08
N ALA A 382 7.43 9.95 -5.08
CA ALA A 382 6.84 10.54 -6.29
C ALA A 382 7.89 10.71 -7.40
N ALA A 383 9.08 11.20 -7.02
CA ALA A 383 10.19 11.37 -7.94
C ALA A 383 10.65 10.06 -8.57
N GLU A 384 10.80 9.00 -7.77
CA GLU A 384 11.23 7.70 -8.27
C GLU A 384 10.14 6.99 -9.10
N LEU A 385 8.85 7.21 -8.80
CA LEU A 385 7.76 6.68 -9.62
C LEU A 385 7.73 7.28 -11.02
N VAL A 386 7.98 8.60 -11.15
CA VAL A 386 8.14 9.25 -12.46
C VAL A 386 9.37 8.69 -13.19
N ALA A 387 10.51 8.60 -12.50
CA ALA A 387 11.74 8.07 -13.10
C ALA A 387 11.59 6.62 -13.56
N ALA A 388 10.85 5.79 -12.83
CA ALA A 388 10.55 4.41 -13.19
C ALA A 388 9.75 4.31 -14.50
N ASN A 389 8.75 5.17 -14.68
CA ASN A 389 7.98 5.26 -15.93
C ASN A 389 8.86 5.75 -17.08
N GLU A 390 9.68 6.79 -16.88
CA GLU A 390 10.61 7.28 -17.91
C GLU A 390 11.64 6.21 -18.33
N LYS A 391 12.11 5.39 -17.39
CA LYS A 391 12.99 4.25 -17.66
C LYS A 391 12.30 3.22 -18.56
N LEU A 392 11.06 2.84 -18.26
CA LEU A 392 10.30 1.88 -19.09
C LEU A 392 10.00 2.44 -20.48
N LYS A 393 9.62 3.72 -20.58
CA LYS A 393 9.48 4.45 -21.84
C LYS A 393 10.76 4.41 -22.67
N HIS A 394 11.93 4.66 -22.06
CA HIS A 394 13.21 4.61 -22.75
C HIS A 394 13.52 3.20 -23.29
N ILE A 395 13.26 2.16 -22.48
CA ILE A 395 13.43 0.75 -22.91
C ILE A 395 12.52 0.45 -24.11
N LYS A 396 11.27 0.91 -24.09
CA LYS A 396 10.31 0.69 -25.19
C LYS A 396 10.62 1.46 -26.47
N LYS A 397 11.23 2.65 -26.38
CA LYS A 397 11.67 3.40 -27.56
C LYS A 397 12.96 2.85 -28.19
N GLY A 398 13.76 2.13 -27.40
CA GLY A 398 15.03 1.55 -27.85
C GLY A 398 14.98 0.06 -28.23
N ALA A 399 13.86 -0.62 -27.96
CA ALA A 399 13.54 -1.98 -28.39
C ALA A 399 12.73 -1.95 -29.68
#